data_AF-A0A975YBS0-F1
#
_entry.id   AF-A0A975YBS0-F1
#
_cell.length_a   1.000
_cell.length_b   1.000
_cell.length_c   1.000
_cell.angle_alpha   90.00
_cell.angle_beta   90.00
_cell.angle_gamma   90.00
#
_symmetry.space_group_name_H-M   'P 1'
#
loop_
_entity.id
_entity.type
_entity.pdbx_description
1 polymer ?
#
loop_
_entity_poly.entity_id
_entity_poly.type
_entity_poly.pdbx_seq_one_letter_code
_entity_poly.pdbx_strand_id
1 'polypeptide(L)'
;MTETTPTKQSARKADPTTAVLAEVKAARKVLGTRHLPVAGGERPAKGQAYHQRQSNRWRAIEHSRTLAETSGWDSAVLAAAFGALAETDPEHNRSGLVRLAAVAVAAVESLDQAAP
;
A
#
# COMPACT_ATOMS: atom_id res chain seq x y z
N MET A 1 4.45 -58.24 -6.63
CA MET A 1 5.00 -56.92 -6.26
C MET A 1 4.09 -55.87 -6.89
N THR A 2 3.32 -55.15 -6.07
CA THR A 2 2.41 -54.10 -6.53
C THR A 2 3.13 -52.76 -6.41
N GLU A 3 3.47 -52.15 -7.55
CA GLU A 3 4.03 -50.80 -7.61
C GLU A 3 2.91 -49.79 -7.39
N THR A 4 3.00 -49.05 -6.28
CA THR A 4 2.13 -47.92 -5.98
C THR A 4 2.72 -46.68 -6.62
N THR A 5 2.09 -46.17 -7.68
CA THR A 5 2.49 -44.91 -8.33
C THR A 5 2.13 -43.72 -7.42
N PRO A 6 3.04 -42.79 -7.12
CA PRO A 6 2.74 -41.65 -6.26
C PRO A 6 1.85 -40.64 -7.00
N THR A 7 0.67 -40.40 -6.44
CA THR A 7 -0.30 -39.43 -6.94
C THR A 7 0.29 -38.02 -6.89
N LYS A 8 0.40 -37.37 -8.06
CA LYS A 8 0.82 -35.96 -8.21
C LYS A 8 -0.10 -35.08 -7.35
N GLN A 9 0.43 -34.53 -6.26
CA GLN A 9 -0.25 -33.48 -5.50
C GLN A 9 -0.48 -32.28 -6.42
N SER A 10 -1.74 -31.86 -6.58
CA SER A 10 -2.06 -30.64 -7.33
C SER A 10 -1.34 -29.47 -6.70
N ALA A 11 -0.53 -28.76 -7.48
CA ALA A 11 0.14 -27.54 -7.04
C ALA A 11 -0.92 -26.60 -6.44
N ARG A 12 -0.79 -26.29 -5.15
CA ARG A 12 -1.63 -25.29 -4.47
C ARG A 12 -1.57 -24.02 -5.30
N LYS A 13 -2.73 -23.54 -5.78
CA LYS A 13 -2.84 -22.26 -6.47
C LYS A 13 -2.17 -21.21 -5.57
N ALA A 14 -1.15 -20.54 -6.10
CA ALA A 14 -0.42 -19.55 -5.32
C ALA A 14 -1.39 -18.48 -4.82
N ASP A 15 -1.24 -18.10 -3.56
CA ASP A 15 -2.02 -17.05 -2.93
C ASP A 15 -1.83 -15.73 -3.71
N PRO A 16 -2.89 -15.08 -4.23
CA PRO A 16 -2.78 -13.85 -5.02
C PRO A 16 -2.01 -12.75 -4.28
N THR A 17 -2.16 -12.64 -2.97
CA THR A 17 -1.39 -11.71 -2.14
C THR A 17 0.11 -11.96 -2.25
N THR A 18 0.53 -13.23 -2.33
CA THR A 18 1.94 -13.59 -2.48
C THR A 18 2.50 -13.12 -3.82
N ALA A 19 1.71 -13.13 -4.89
CA ALA A 19 2.14 -12.64 -6.20
C ALA A 19 2.37 -11.12 -6.17
N VAL A 20 1.41 -10.35 -5.63
CA VAL A 20 1.55 -8.89 -5.48
C VAL A 20 2.76 -8.53 -4.61
N LEU A 21 2.97 -9.23 -3.50
CA LEU A 21 4.15 -8.99 -2.65
C LEU A 21 5.47 -9.32 -3.36
N ALA A 22 5.49 -10.30 -4.26
CA ALA A 22 6.66 -10.59 -5.08
C ALA A 22 6.96 -9.45 -6.06
N GLU A 23 5.94 -8.86 -6.67
CA GLU A 23 6.07 -7.68 -7.53
C GLU A 23 6.55 -6.45 -6.75
N VAL A 24 5.97 -6.19 -5.58
CA VAL A 24 6.42 -5.12 -4.67
C VAL A 24 7.89 -5.31 -4.29
N LYS A 25 8.29 -6.55 -3.98
CA LYS A 25 9.70 -6.87 -3.67
C LYS A 25 10.62 -6.61 -4.86
N ALA A 26 10.20 -6.92 -6.08
CA ALA A 26 10.96 -6.64 -7.29
C ALA A 26 11.09 -5.12 -7.52
N ALA A 27 9.98 -4.38 -7.43
CA ALA A 27 9.96 -2.92 -7.57
C ALA A 27 10.85 -2.23 -6.51
N ARG A 28 10.79 -2.69 -5.25
CA ARG A 28 11.64 -2.18 -4.17
C ARG A 28 13.13 -2.29 -4.50
N LYS A 29 13.59 -3.38 -5.14
CA LYS A 29 15.01 -3.53 -5.48
C LYS A 29 15.52 -2.42 -6.40
N VAL A 30 14.65 -1.91 -7.28
CA VAL A 30 14.98 -0.80 -8.19
C VAL A 30 15.06 0.54 -7.45
N LEU A 31 14.21 0.71 -6.43
CA LEU A 31 14.08 1.99 -5.70
C LEU A 31 15.01 2.10 -4.48
N GLY A 32 15.35 0.98 -3.85
CA GLY A 32 15.96 0.91 -2.52
C GLY A 32 17.43 1.35 -2.42
N THR A 33 18.08 1.67 -3.53
CA THR A 33 19.44 2.23 -3.54
C THR A 33 19.47 3.74 -3.29
N ARG A 34 18.30 4.41 -3.30
CA ARG A 34 18.21 5.86 -3.12
C ARG A 34 18.02 6.19 -1.64
N HIS A 35 18.89 7.04 -1.11
CA HIS A 35 18.69 7.64 0.21
C HIS A 35 17.96 8.98 0.03
N LEU A 36 16.64 8.95 0.16
CA LEU A 36 15.78 10.12 0.03
C LEU A 36 15.08 10.42 1.36
N PRO A 37 14.88 11.70 1.72
CA PRO A 37 13.99 12.03 2.83
C PRO A 37 12.59 11.55 2.47
N VAL A 38 11.85 11.07 3.48
CA VAL A 38 10.48 10.57 3.29
C VAL A 38 9.56 11.65 2.71
N ALA A 39 9.73 12.90 3.15
CA ALA A 39 8.89 14.02 2.73
C ALA A 39 9.68 15.32 2.55
N GLY A 40 9.18 16.21 1.69
CA GLY A 40 9.59 17.61 1.59
C GLY A 40 10.94 17.91 0.94
N GLY A 41 11.79 16.91 0.67
CA GLY A 41 13.04 17.09 -0.08
C GLY A 41 13.92 18.20 0.50
N GLU A 42 14.26 19.20 -0.32
CA GLU A 42 15.05 20.38 0.07
C GLU A 42 14.36 21.28 1.11
N ARG A 43 13.04 21.16 1.28
CA ARG A 43 12.24 21.97 2.22
C ARG A 43 11.33 21.11 3.11
N PRO A 44 11.89 20.32 4.05
CA PRO A 44 11.14 19.37 4.87
C PRO A 44 9.95 19.99 5.59
N ALA A 45 10.13 21.12 6.28
CA ALA A 45 9.07 21.78 7.03
C ALA A 45 7.90 22.26 6.14
N LYS A 46 8.20 22.79 4.94
CA LYS A 46 7.16 23.25 3.99
C LYS A 46 6.42 22.05 3.40
N GLY A 47 7.14 20.99 3.05
CA GLY A 47 6.56 19.75 2.56
C GLY A 47 5.63 19.13 3.60
N GLN A 48 6.10 19.03 4.84
CA GLN A 48 5.31 18.50 5.95
C GLN A 48 4.02 19.29 6.17
N ALA A 49 4.09 20.63 6.24
CA ALA A 49 2.90 21.46 6.40
C ALA A 49 1.91 21.29 5.23
N TYR A 50 2.41 21.08 4.01
CA TYR A 50 1.56 20.74 2.87
C TYR A 50 0.90 19.38 3.04
N HIS A 51 1.66 18.34 3.40
CA HIS A 51 1.12 16.99 3.61
C HIS A 51 0.09 16.96 4.75
N GLN A 52 0.29 17.73 5.82
CA GLN A 52 -0.69 17.85 6.91
C GLN A 52 -2.03 18.39 6.41
N ARG A 53 -2.01 19.46 5.59
CA ARG A 53 -3.23 20.03 5.00
C ARG A 53 -3.93 19.03 4.07
N GLN A 54 -3.17 18.34 3.23
CA GLN A 54 -3.73 17.32 2.35
C GLN A 54 -4.25 16.11 3.13
N SER A 55 -3.58 15.71 4.23
CA SER A 55 -4.02 14.61 5.08
C SER A 55 -5.39 14.91 5.68
N ASN A 56 -5.58 16.11 6.23
CA ASN A 56 -6.88 16.54 6.75
C ASN A 56 -7.96 16.54 5.67
N ARG A 57 -7.64 17.05 4.48
CA ARG A 57 -8.57 17.06 3.33
C ARG A 57 -8.99 15.64 2.93
N TRP A 58 -8.03 14.75 2.71
CA TRP A 58 -8.32 13.40 2.22
C TRP A 58 -8.96 12.52 3.29
N ARG A 59 -8.63 12.69 4.58
CA ARG A 59 -9.36 12.04 5.68
C ARG A 59 -10.83 12.46 5.71
N ALA A 60 -11.12 13.75 5.51
CA ALA A 60 -12.49 14.24 5.45
C ALA A 60 -13.26 13.66 4.25
N ILE A 61 -12.62 13.59 3.07
CA ILE A 61 -13.20 12.99 1.86
C ILE A 61 -13.47 11.49 2.08
N GLU A 62 -12.47 10.74 2.56
CA GLU A 62 -12.57 9.32 2.87
C GLU A 62 -13.72 9.03 3.84
N HIS A 63 -13.79 9.81 4.92
CA HIS A 63 -14.84 9.67 5.92
C HIS A 63 -16.22 9.96 5.32
N SER A 64 -16.36 11.05 4.55
CA SER A 64 -17.61 11.39 3.88
C SER A 64 -18.06 10.31 2.89
N ARG A 65 -17.12 9.73 2.13
CA ARG A 65 -17.42 8.64 1.19
C ARG A 65 -17.81 7.35 1.90
N THR A 66 -17.17 7.05 3.02
CA THR A 66 -17.53 5.90 3.85
C THR A 66 -18.96 6.04 4.38
N LEU A 67 -19.33 7.23 4.88
CA LEU A 67 -20.70 7.50 5.34
C LEU A 67 -21.73 7.45 4.22
N ALA A 68 -21.33 7.79 2.99
CA ALA A 68 -22.18 7.73 1.80
C ALA A 68 -22.17 6.36 1.11
N GLU A 69 -21.46 5.37 1.64
CA GLU A 69 -21.27 4.05 1.02
C GLU A 69 -20.66 4.10 -0.40
N THR A 70 -19.91 5.16 -0.70
CA THR A 70 -19.21 5.38 -1.98
C THR A 70 -17.70 5.37 -1.78
N SER A 71 -17.18 4.47 -0.95
CA SER A 71 -15.74 4.33 -0.67
C SER A 71 -14.97 3.96 -1.94
N GLY A 72 -13.76 4.50 -2.07
CA GLY A 72 -12.89 4.24 -3.21
C GLY A 72 -11.43 4.08 -2.76
N TRP A 73 -10.70 3.21 -3.45
CA TRP A 73 -9.27 2.99 -3.19
C TRP A 73 -8.44 4.27 -3.38
N ASP A 74 -8.87 5.18 -4.24
CA ASP A 74 -8.22 6.48 -4.49
C ASP A 74 -8.14 7.32 -3.21
N SER A 75 -9.27 7.52 -2.52
CA SER A 75 -9.28 8.32 -1.29
C SER A 75 -8.55 7.62 -0.14
N ALA A 76 -8.63 6.28 -0.06
CA ALA A 76 -7.93 5.50 0.95
C ALA A 76 -6.42 5.60 0.81
N VAL A 77 -5.91 5.44 -0.41
CA VAL A 77 -4.49 5.59 -0.74
C VAL A 77 -4.01 7.01 -0.45
N LEU A 78 -4.75 8.03 -0.88
CA LEU A 78 -4.34 9.42 -0.68
C LEU A 78 -4.37 9.83 0.79
N ALA A 79 -5.38 9.40 1.55
CA ALA A 79 -5.46 9.65 2.98
C ALA A 79 -4.30 8.98 3.75
N ALA A 80 -3.98 7.73 3.41
CA ALA A 80 -2.85 7.01 3.99
C ALA A 80 -1.51 7.66 3.63
N ALA A 81 -1.32 8.02 2.36
CA ALA A 81 -0.09 8.63 1.87
C ALA A 81 0.17 9.99 2.54
N PHE A 82 -0.79 10.91 2.48
CA PHE A 82 -0.62 12.22 3.11
C PHE A 82 -0.54 12.13 4.63
N GLY A 83 -1.21 11.17 5.26
CA GLY A 83 -1.05 10.89 6.69
C GLY A 83 0.37 10.49 7.06
N ALA A 84 0.94 9.53 6.34
CA ALA A 84 2.32 9.09 6.58
C ALA A 84 3.34 10.21 6.33
N LEU A 85 3.17 10.99 5.26
CA LEU A 85 4.11 12.06 4.90
C LEU A 85 4.03 13.30 5.80
N ALA A 86 2.96 13.47 6.58
CA ALA A 86 2.79 14.57 7.52
C ALA A 86 3.41 14.29 8.90
N GLU A 87 3.66 13.02 9.21
CA GLU A 87 4.10 12.55 10.52
C GLU A 87 5.56 12.91 10.81
N THR A 88 5.82 13.46 12.00
CA THR A 88 7.15 13.85 12.49
C THR A 88 7.86 12.73 13.22
N ASP A 89 7.10 11.87 13.91
CA ASP A 89 7.67 10.77 14.67
C ASP A 89 8.08 9.64 13.73
N PRO A 90 9.37 9.24 13.67
CA PRO A 90 9.84 8.18 12.78
C PRO A 90 9.08 6.85 12.93
N GLU A 91 8.65 6.48 14.13
CA GLU A 91 7.94 5.22 14.37
C GLU A 91 6.51 5.26 13.80
N HIS A 92 5.79 6.35 14.06
CA HIS A 92 4.48 6.57 13.46
C HIS A 92 4.56 6.75 11.94
N ASN A 93 5.61 7.41 11.45
CA ASN A 93 5.86 7.59 10.02
C ASN A 93 6.05 6.24 9.33
N ARG A 94 6.91 5.37 9.90
CA ARG A 94 7.12 3.99 9.44
C ARG A 94 5.81 3.20 9.45
N SER A 95 5.04 3.26 10.54
CA SER A 95 3.73 2.60 10.64
C SER A 95 2.76 3.08 9.56
N GLY A 96 2.72 4.40 9.31
CA GLY A 96 1.92 5.01 8.26
C GLY A 96 2.31 4.53 6.85
N LEU A 97 3.61 4.42 6.57
CA LEU A 97 4.12 3.89 5.30
C LEU A 97 3.79 2.40 5.10
N VAL A 98 3.84 1.60 6.17
CA VAL A 98 3.40 0.19 6.13
C VAL A 98 1.90 0.10 5.85
N ARG A 99 1.08 0.94 6.49
CA ARG A 99 -0.35 1.02 6.21
C ARG A 99 -0.63 1.42 4.77
N LEU A 100 0.08 2.41 4.23
CA LEU A 100 -0.02 2.79 2.83
C LEU A 100 0.29 1.61 1.90
N ALA A 101 1.37 0.86 2.17
CA ALA A 101 1.71 -0.32 1.39
C ALA A 101 0.60 -1.38 1.44
N ALA A 102 0.01 -1.63 2.62
CA ALA A 102 -1.10 -2.56 2.76
C ALA A 102 -2.35 -2.12 1.96
N VAL A 103 -2.70 -0.83 2.00
CA VAL A 103 -3.83 -0.28 1.21
C VAL A 103 -3.56 -0.42 -0.29
N ALA A 104 -2.33 -0.14 -0.73
CA ALA A 104 -1.97 -0.29 -2.13
C ALA A 104 -2.03 -1.76 -2.60
N VAL A 105 -1.55 -2.71 -1.79
CA VAL A 105 -1.66 -4.15 -2.08
C VAL A 105 -3.12 -4.58 -2.18
N ALA A 106 -3.97 -4.18 -1.23
CA ALA A 106 -5.39 -4.51 -1.26
C ALA A 106 -6.11 -3.90 -2.48
N ALA A 107 -5.71 -2.70 -2.91
CA ALA A 107 -6.24 -2.07 -4.12
C ALA A 107 -5.84 -2.86 -5.39
N VAL A 108 -4.60 -3.34 -5.49
CA VAL A 108 -4.17 -4.20 -6.61
C VAL A 108 -4.94 -5.51 -6.62
N GLU A 109 -5.07 -6.17 -5.47
CA GLU A 109 -5.86 -7.41 -5.36
C GLU A 109 -7.32 -7.21 -5.80
N SER A 110 -7.92 -6.09 -5.43
CA SER A 110 -9.28 -5.74 -5.85
C SER A 110 -9.38 -5.52 -7.36
N LEU A 111 -8.34 -5.00 -8.01
CA LEU A 111 -8.29 -4.83 -9.46
C LEU A 111 -8.11 -6.19 -10.16
N ASP A 112 -7.24 -7.05 -9.64
CA ASP A 112 -6.99 -8.37 -10.19
C ASP A 112 -8.23 -9.27 -10.08
N GLN A 113 -9.04 -9.13 -9.03
CA GLN A 113 -10.32 -9.82 -8.88
C GLN A 113 -11.40 -9.31 -9.84
N ALA A 114 -11.32 -8.04 -10.24
CA ALA A 114 -12.25 -7.43 -11.19
C ALA A 114 -11.86 -7.66 -12.65
N ALA A 115 -10.62 -8.10 -12.92
CA ALA A 115 -10.16 -8.45 -14.24
C ALA A 115 -10.75 -9.82 -14.68
N PRO A 116 -11.24 -9.93 -15.93
CA PRO A 116 -11.87 -11.14 -16.45
C PRO A 116 -10.90 -12.31 -16.70
#